data_AF-A0A520HLH3-F1
#
_entry.id   AF-A0A520HLH3-F1
#
_cell.length_a   1.000
_cell.length_b   1.000
_cell.length_c   1.000
_cell.angle_alpha   90.00
_cell.angle_beta   90.00
_cell.angle_gamma   90.00
#
_symmetry.space_group_name_H-M   'P 1'
#
loop_
_entity.id
_entity.type
_entity.pdbx_description
1 polymer ?
#
loop_
_entity_poly.entity_id
_entity_poly.type
_entity_poly.pdbx_seq_one_letter_code
_entity_poly.pdbx_strand_id
1 'polypeptide(L)'
;MAQQYELKKTTLPACIAQIDSAFKGTDTARFNKYVQLESLKKFYASVAGERYRRVPGSSKVISIFPDSAYVLMSGLLRYGNSGDETNLSANYSGIYKLIKIGGSWKIVGKVPMDRSNKIKSQHISMSILPEKGIMLTDTLVLDVNDPLGFSVRLNHLARIKSLTLNGAPTSYLFSGGLLWLKPNKKTVQRLVIDYAIDVEHDQDNKNSGYFSQAFGHIRNQYYWHPFFGFSSPNDRADFTIQCTTPKAYHVATSLPQRETVSGELRRITAKSEIATFGISIYYDIDWQVSRTTKDQLEMVIYASPNFSPTTEVLQQQFSRDIDTLQKYFGKPIGSYLAIVQDRSSTSGWKNRSNNMVVAGASGSTLITDRPNPRAVFGHEIAHGWTSPSGPATNFLMEGWATYAESLL
;
A
#
# COMPACT_ATOMS: atom_id res chain seq x y z
N MET A 1 17.11 35.81 29.99
CA MET A 1 18.28 34.91 29.89
C MET A 1 17.78 33.51 29.55
N ALA A 2 17.97 33.07 28.31
CA ALA A 2 17.62 31.72 27.90
C ALA A 2 18.78 30.79 28.30
N GLN A 3 18.55 29.88 29.24
CA GLN A 3 19.50 28.83 29.59
C GLN A 3 19.68 27.91 28.37
N GLN A 4 20.76 28.11 27.63
CA GLN A 4 21.28 27.12 26.68
C GLN A 4 21.75 25.92 27.50
N TYR A 5 20.87 24.95 27.69
CA TYR A 5 21.26 23.66 28.25
C TYR A 5 22.20 22.98 27.26
N GLU A 6 23.50 22.97 27.57
CA GLU A 6 24.47 22.13 26.89
C GLU A 6 23.96 20.68 26.91
N LEU A 7 23.70 20.13 25.73
CA LEU A 7 23.47 18.70 25.57
C LEU A 7 24.78 18.01 25.95
N LYS A 8 24.86 17.44 27.17
CA LYS A 8 25.92 16.51 27.61
C LYS A 8 26.32 15.62 26.43
N LYS A 9 27.64 15.44 26.21
CA LYS A 9 28.18 14.53 25.17
C LYS A 9 27.46 13.18 25.27
N THR A 10 26.64 12.85 24.28
CA THR A 10 25.84 11.62 24.26
C THR A 10 26.48 10.60 23.33
N THR A 11 26.60 9.35 23.79
CA THR A 11 26.97 8.23 22.92
C THR A 11 25.85 7.95 21.92
N LEU A 12 26.18 7.30 20.79
CA LEU A 12 25.18 6.97 19.77
C LEU A 12 24.02 6.12 20.34
N PRO A 13 24.27 5.05 21.13
CA PRO A 13 23.20 4.29 21.77
C PRO A 13 22.33 5.13 22.71
N ALA A 14 22.93 6.04 23.48
CA ALA A 14 22.18 6.92 24.38
C ALA A 14 21.29 7.90 23.60
N CYS A 15 21.77 8.42 22.47
CA CYS A 15 20.98 9.27 21.58
C CYS A 15 19.76 8.51 21.02
N ILE A 16 19.95 7.29 20.52
CA ILE A 16 18.87 6.43 20.01
C ILE A 16 17.82 6.17 21.10
N ALA A 17 18.26 5.77 22.31
CA ALA A 17 17.37 5.51 23.42
C ALA A 17 16.57 6.76 23.87
N GLN A 18 17.16 7.95 23.79
CA GLN A 18 16.47 9.21 24.07
C GLN A 18 15.38 9.51 23.04
N ILE A 19 15.65 9.29 21.74
CA ILE A 19 14.69 9.47 20.65
C ILE A 19 13.51 8.49 20.84
N ASP A 20 13.80 7.20 21.02
CA ASP A 20 12.77 6.17 21.22
C ASP A 20 11.93 6.43 22.47
N SER A 21 12.56 6.90 23.56
CA SER A 21 11.86 7.28 24.79
C SER A 21 10.96 8.50 24.58
N ALA A 22 11.39 9.49 23.82
CA ALA A 22 10.58 10.67 23.53
C ALA A 22 9.40 10.34 22.61
N PHE A 23 9.59 9.41 21.67
CA PHE A 23 8.51 8.95 20.80
C PHE A 23 7.36 8.32 21.58
N LYS A 24 7.62 7.64 22.72
CA LYS A 24 6.56 7.07 23.58
C LYS A 24 5.64 8.12 24.22
N GLY A 25 6.20 9.27 24.59
CA GLY A 25 5.49 10.29 25.36
C GLY A 25 4.52 11.11 24.51
N THR A 26 3.79 12.02 25.16
CA THR A 26 2.95 13.06 24.52
C THR A 26 3.59 14.44 24.58
N ASP A 27 4.77 14.55 25.17
CA ASP A 27 5.50 15.80 25.37
C ASP A 27 6.26 16.20 24.10
N THR A 28 5.63 17.05 23.30
CA THR A 28 6.20 17.64 22.08
C THR A 28 7.47 18.44 22.36
N ALA A 29 7.57 19.14 23.50
CA ALA A 29 8.77 19.87 23.84
C ALA A 29 9.96 18.92 24.08
N ARG A 30 9.71 17.80 24.78
CA ARG A 30 10.69 16.73 24.97
C ARG A 30 11.07 16.06 23.65
N PHE A 31 10.12 15.77 22.75
CA PHE A 31 10.46 15.20 21.43
C PHE A 31 11.32 16.16 20.62
N ASN A 32 10.93 17.44 20.54
CA ASN A 32 11.65 18.48 19.81
C ASN A 32 13.03 18.77 20.39
N LYS A 33 13.30 18.44 21.67
CA LYS A 33 14.63 18.51 22.27
C LYS A 33 15.59 17.49 21.64
N TYR A 34 15.14 16.27 21.39
CA TYR A 34 15.99 15.16 20.90
C TYR A 34 15.98 15.03 19.38
N VAL A 35 14.88 15.39 18.72
CA VAL A 35 14.71 15.30 17.27
C VAL A 35 14.69 16.69 16.67
N GLN A 36 15.75 17.04 15.93
CA GLN A 36 15.87 18.35 15.27
C GLN A 36 15.37 18.37 13.82
N LEU A 37 15.05 17.20 13.25
CA LEU A 37 14.56 17.06 11.89
C LEU A 37 13.12 17.60 11.78
N GLU A 38 12.97 18.71 11.05
CA GLU A 38 11.71 19.47 11.00
C GLU A 38 10.52 18.64 10.50
N SER A 39 10.72 17.76 9.53
CA SER A 39 9.65 16.87 9.04
C SER A 39 9.12 15.95 10.14
N LEU A 40 9.99 15.44 11.02
CA LEU A 40 9.57 14.63 12.16
C LEU A 40 8.92 15.47 13.26
N LYS A 41 9.37 16.71 13.49
CA LYS A 41 8.73 17.61 14.45
C LYS A 41 7.30 17.93 14.02
N LYS A 42 7.09 18.28 12.76
CA LYS A 42 5.77 18.56 12.18
C LYS A 42 4.85 17.35 12.28
N PHE A 43 5.35 16.18 11.87
CA PHE A 43 4.59 14.94 11.99
C PHE A 43 4.26 14.61 13.44
N TYR A 44 5.22 14.70 14.36
CA TYR A 44 4.98 14.43 15.77
C TYR A 44 3.96 15.41 16.36
N ALA A 45 4.05 16.70 16.03
CA ALA A 45 3.10 17.70 16.46
C ALA A 45 1.69 17.45 15.92
N SER A 46 1.53 17.01 14.66
CA SER A 46 0.22 16.71 14.08
C SER A 46 -0.45 15.48 14.68
N VAL A 47 0.30 14.59 15.34
CA VAL A 47 -0.24 13.41 16.03
C VAL A 47 -0.18 13.53 17.56
N ALA A 48 0.43 14.59 18.08
CA ALA A 48 0.55 14.84 19.52
C ALA A 48 -0.73 15.56 20.01
N GLY A 49 -1.62 14.82 20.63
CA GLY A 49 -2.91 15.33 21.13
C GLY A 49 -4.10 14.55 20.58
N GLU A 50 -3.89 13.85 19.47
CA GLU A 50 -4.81 12.87 18.93
C GLU A 50 -4.83 11.58 19.76
N ARG A 51 -5.87 10.76 19.61
CA ARG A 51 -6.04 9.47 20.32
C ARG A 51 -5.10 8.36 19.80
N TYR A 52 -3.88 8.69 19.39
CA TYR A 52 -2.87 7.72 18.96
C TYR A 52 -2.06 7.20 20.16
N ARG A 53 -1.85 5.88 20.22
CA ARG A 53 -0.86 5.28 21.12
C ARG A 53 0.46 5.06 20.38
N ARG A 54 1.49 5.80 20.76
CA ARG A 54 2.86 5.62 20.25
C ARG A 54 3.54 4.42 20.93
N VAL A 55 4.07 3.51 20.13
CA VAL A 55 4.81 2.33 20.58
C VAL A 55 6.19 2.36 19.92
N PRO A 56 7.29 2.27 20.68
CA PRO A 56 8.61 2.18 20.06
C PRO A 56 8.73 0.86 19.29
N GLY A 57 9.55 0.85 18.25
CA GLY A 57 9.95 -0.37 17.58
C GLY A 57 11.37 -0.77 17.95
N SER A 58 11.99 -1.54 17.07
CA SER A 58 13.41 -1.87 17.14
C SER A 58 14.27 -0.76 16.56
N SER A 59 15.49 -0.66 17.06
CA SER A 59 16.55 0.15 16.47
C SER A 59 17.80 -0.68 16.18
N LYS A 60 18.54 -0.30 15.13
CA LYS A 60 19.78 -1.00 14.72
C LYS A 60 20.75 -0.02 14.08
N VAL A 61 21.98 0.01 14.60
CA VAL A 61 23.08 0.72 13.94
C VAL A 61 23.50 -0.09 12.71
N ILE A 62 23.34 0.48 11.51
CA ILE A 62 23.64 -0.17 10.23
C ILE A 62 25.13 0.00 9.88
N SER A 63 25.64 1.22 10.09
CA SER A 63 27.03 1.61 9.88
C SER A 63 27.38 2.82 10.75
N ILE A 64 28.64 2.88 11.15
CA ILE A 64 29.22 3.98 11.92
C ILE A 64 30.52 4.43 11.25
N PHE A 65 30.70 5.74 11.18
CA PHE A 65 31.87 6.45 10.67
C PHE A 65 32.33 7.46 11.74
N PRO A 66 33.51 8.10 11.58
CA PRO A 66 34.02 9.03 12.60
C PRO A 66 33.01 10.11 13.04
N ASP A 67 32.33 10.74 12.06
CA ASP A 67 31.41 11.86 12.29
C ASP A 67 29.98 11.59 11.81
N SER A 68 29.67 10.37 11.36
CA SER A 68 28.32 10.02 10.91
C SER A 68 27.94 8.59 11.21
N ALA A 69 26.64 8.32 11.29
CA ALA A 69 26.11 6.97 11.47
C ALA A 69 24.79 6.83 10.70
N TYR A 70 24.49 5.59 10.30
CA TYR A 70 23.19 5.24 9.76
C TYR A 70 22.50 4.28 10.72
N VAL A 71 21.29 4.64 11.12
CA VAL A 71 20.53 3.92 12.14
C VAL A 71 19.14 3.63 11.59
N LEU A 72 18.76 2.35 11.61
CA LEU A 72 17.37 1.95 11.45
C LEU A 72 16.64 2.27 12.76
N MET A 73 15.55 3.04 12.68
CA MET A 73 14.64 3.25 13.79
C MET A 73 13.23 2.93 13.32
N SER A 74 12.48 2.22 14.15
CA SER A 74 11.08 1.89 13.87
C SER A 74 10.21 2.28 15.07
N GLY A 75 8.95 2.52 14.80
CA GLY A 75 7.92 2.85 15.78
C GLY A 75 6.55 2.61 15.17
N LEU A 76 5.52 2.63 16.00
CA LEU A 76 4.14 2.40 15.61
C LEU A 76 3.23 3.46 16.24
N LEU A 77 2.29 3.97 15.47
CA LEU A 77 1.16 4.77 15.92
C LEU A 77 -0.08 3.89 15.87
N ARG A 78 -0.60 3.51 17.03
CA ARG A 78 -1.82 2.68 17.13
C ARG A 78 -3.07 3.52 17.22
N TYR A 79 -4.08 3.21 16.39
CA TYR A 79 -5.39 3.87 16.34
C TYR A 79 -6.50 3.08 15.64
N GLY A 80 -6.34 1.78 15.39
CA GLY A 80 -7.43 0.90 14.96
C GLY A 80 -6.99 -0.14 13.96
N ASN A 81 -6.86 0.26 12.70
CA ASN A 81 -6.55 -0.65 11.59
C ASN A 81 -5.05 -0.73 11.28
N SER A 82 -4.48 -1.93 11.26
CA SER A 82 -3.03 -2.13 11.13
C SER A 82 -2.42 -1.61 9.84
N GLY A 83 -3.19 -1.54 8.75
CA GLY A 83 -2.78 -0.95 7.49
C GLY A 83 -2.49 0.54 7.61
N ASP A 84 -3.46 1.26 8.16
CA ASP A 84 -3.39 2.70 8.39
C ASP A 84 -2.32 3.04 9.45
N GLU A 85 -2.19 2.19 10.47
CA GLU A 85 -1.12 2.28 11.45
C GLU A 85 0.25 2.12 10.80
N THR A 86 0.46 1.09 9.95
CA THR A 86 1.71 0.92 9.19
C THR A 86 1.99 2.12 8.29
N ASN A 87 0.97 2.63 7.58
CA ASN A 87 1.11 3.76 6.68
C ASN A 87 1.63 5.00 7.39
N LEU A 88 0.94 5.37 8.47
CA LEU A 88 1.21 6.59 9.23
C LEU A 88 2.54 6.48 9.98
N SER A 89 2.80 5.31 10.56
CA SER A 89 4.02 5.04 11.34
C SER A 89 5.29 5.20 10.52
N ALA A 90 5.23 4.94 9.22
CA ALA A 90 6.41 5.05 8.39
C ALA A 90 6.72 6.48 7.93
N ASN A 91 6.07 7.51 8.50
CA ASN A 91 6.66 8.84 8.66
C ASN A 91 7.82 8.83 9.67
N TYR A 92 7.70 8.05 10.75
CA TYR A 92 8.76 7.83 11.76
C TYR A 92 9.63 6.61 11.48
N SER A 93 9.10 5.47 11.06
CA SER A 93 9.91 4.28 10.80
C SER A 93 10.77 4.45 9.54
N GLY A 94 12.06 4.15 9.61
CA GLY A 94 12.98 4.18 8.47
C GLY A 94 14.45 4.21 8.87
N ILE A 95 15.31 4.46 7.87
CA ILE A 95 16.75 4.60 8.05
C ILE A 95 17.07 6.09 8.18
N TYR A 96 17.85 6.45 9.19
CA TYR A 96 18.22 7.81 9.51
C TYR A 96 19.72 8.01 9.42
N LYS A 97 20.13 9.17 8.88
CA LYS A 97 21.50 9.67 8.98
C LYS A 97 21.61 10.51 10.25
N LEU A 98 22.58 10.15 11.09
CA LEU A 98 23.00 10.92 12.24
C LEU A 98 24.40 11.48 11.98
N ILE A 99 24.68 12.68 12.48
CA ILE A 99 26.02 13.28 12.47
C ILE A 99 26.43 13.69 13.89
N LYS A 100 27.73 13.71 14.13
CA LYS A 100 28.31 14.13 15.41
C LYS A 100 28.62 15.63 15.35
N ILE A 101 27.98 16.41 16.21
CA ILE A 101 28.19 17.87 16.33
C ILE A 101 28.47 18.19 17.80
N GLY A 102 29.61 18.83 18.10
CA GLY A 102 29.97 19.22 19.47
C GLY A 102 30.08 18.03 20.43
N GLY A 103 30.43 16.85 19.92
CA GLY A 103 30.52 15.61 20.71
C GLY A 103 29.18 14.89 20.96
N SER A 104 28.08 15.37 20.40
CA SER A 104 26.74 14.76 20.52
C SER A 104 26.18 14.36 19.16
N TRP A 105 25.43 13.27 19.11
CA TRP A 105 24.78 12.80 17.88
C TRP A 105 23.45 13.51 17.62
N LYS A 106 23.19 13.85 16.36
CA LYS A 106 21.93 14.49 15.92
C LYS A 106 21.43 13.85 14.62
N ILE A 107 20.12 13.61 14.54
CA ILE A 107 19.46 13.22 13.28
C ILE A 107 19.47 14.42 12.34
N VAL A 108 19.91 14.21 11.10
CA VAL A 108 19.91 15.25 10.06
C VAL A 108 19.06 14.91 8.85
N GLY A 109 18.65 13.65 8.70
CA GLY A 109 17.78 13.28 7.59
C GLY A 109 17.32 11.84 7.68
N LYS A 110 16.16 11.61 7.08
CA LYS A 110 15.65 10.28 6.76
C LYS A 110 16.13 9.89 5.37
N VAL A 111 16.65 8.68 5.23
CA VAL A 111 17.09 8.13 3.95
C VAL A 111 15.87 7.52 3.24
N PRO A 112 15.59 7.85 1.96
CA PRO A 112 14.54 7.19 1.19
C PRO A 112 14.84 5.68 1.07
N MET A 113 13.84 4.84 1.35
CA MET A 113 13.98 3.37 1.37
C MET A 113 14.30 2.77 0.00
N ASP A 114 13.92 3.50 -1.05
CA ASP A 114 13.94 3.10 -2.44
C ASP A 114 15.07 3.76 -3.25
N ARG A 115 15.94 4.59 -2.64
CA ARG A 115 16.89 5.46 -3.35
C ARG A 115 17.83 4.75 -4.35
N SER A 116 18.14 3.49 -4.10
CA SER A 116 19.05 2.68 -4.94
C SER A 116 18.63 1.21 -5.00
N ASN A 117 17.43 0.90 -4.52
CA ASN A 117 16.87 -0.43 -4.53
C ASN A 117 15.64 -0.41 -5.45
N LYS A 118 15.38 -1.52 -6.12
CA LYS A 118 14.21 -1.69 -6.99
C LYS A 118 13.56 -3.06 -6.74
N ILE A 119 12.24 -3.10 -6.72
CA ILE A 119 11.49 -4.34 -6.85
C ILE A 119 11.12 -4.47 -8.32
N LYS A 120 11.65 -5.49 -9.00
CA LYS A 120 11.43 -5.71 -10.45
C LYS A 120 10.13 -6.46 -10.69
N SER A 121 9.91 -7.52 -9.92
CA SER A 121 8.68 -8.30 -9.99
C SER A 121 8.33 -8.91 -8.64
N GLN A 122 7.07 -9.25 -8.47
CA GLN A 122 6.54 -10.00 -7.34
C GLN A 122 5.66 -11.15 -7.85
N HIS A 123 5.89 -12.34 -7.30
CA HIS A 123 5.06 -13.53 -7.53
C HIS A 123 4.45 -13.93 -6.20
N ILE A 124 3.15 -13.68 -6.06
CA ILE A 124 2.41 -13.84 -4.82
C ILE A 124 1.53 -15.08 -4.94
N SER A 125 1.78 -16.07 -4.10
CA SER A 125 0.88 -17.20 -3.88
C SER A 125 0.16 -16.99 -2.56
N MET A 126 -1.18 -17.01 -2.57
CA MET A 126 -1.96 -16.73 -1.38
C MET A 126 -3.20 -17.61 -1.22
N SER A 127 -3.63 -17.74 0.03
CA SER A 127 -4.92 -18.30 0.40
C SER A 127 -5.70 -17.27 1.20
N ILE A 128 -6.90 -16.93 0.71
CA ILE A 128 -7.88 -16.15 1.47
C ILE A 128 -8.67 -17.12 2.32
N LEU A 129 -8.67 -16.89 3.62
CA LEU A 129 -9.45 -17.62 4.58
C LEU A 129 -10.47 -16.65 5.18
N PRO A 130 -11.72 -16.62 4.68
CA PRO A 130 -12.77 -15.76 5.21
C PRO A 130 -12.85 -15.85 6.74
N GLU A 131 -12.97 -14.70 7.41
CA GLU A 131 -12.89 -14.51 8.88
C GLU A 131 -11.60 -14.93 9.60
N LYS A 132 -10.64 -15.57 8.92
CA LYS A 132 -9.38 -16.03 9.55
C LYS A 132 -8.17 -15.23 9.11
N GLY A 133 -8.18 -14.71 7.89
CA GLY A 133 -7.18 -13.80 7.36
C GLY A 133 -6.58 -14.30 6.06
N ILE A 134 -5.28 -14.10 5.88
CA ILE A 134 -4.55 -14.49 4.67
C ILE A 134 -3.25 -15.20 5.02
N MET A 135 -2.90 -16.17 4.18
CA MET A 135 -1.58 -16.82 4.18
C MET A 135 -0.92 -16.57 2.83
N LEU A 136 0.36 -16.22 2.85
CA LEU A 136 1.08 -15.78 1.67
C LEU A 136 2.48 -16.37 1.60
N THR A 137 2.89 -16.67 0.38
CA THR A 137 4.28 -16.77 -0.04
C THR A 137 4.48 -15.72 -1.12
N ASP A 138 5.36 -14.76 -0.86
CA ASP A 138 5.71 -13.72 -1.81
C ASP A 138 7.16 -13.86 -2.25
N THR A 139 7.36 -13.93 -3.56
CA THR A 139 8.69 -13.98 -4.19
C THR A 139 8.97 -12.67 -4.91
N LEU A 140 9.85 -11.86 -4.34
CA LEU A 140 10.31 -10.60 -4.91
C LEU A 140 11.61 -10.81 -5.69
N VAL A 141 11.67 -10.25 -6.89
CA VAL A 141 12.92 -10.10 -7.65
C VAL A 141 13.46 -8.70 -7.42
N LEU A 142 14.65 -8.61 -6.82
CA LEU A 142 15.23 -7.37 -6.32
C LEU A 142 16.45 -6.92 -7.13
N ASP A 143 16.56 -5.61 -7.33
CA ASP A 143 17.80 -4.90 -7.60
C ASP A 143 18.26 -4.23 -6.29
N VAL A 144 19.41 -4.62 -5.75
CA VAL A 144 19.91 -4.02 -4.50
C VAL A 144 21.26 -3.37 -4.75
N ASN A 145 21.29 -2.04 -4.74
CA ASN A 145 22.53 -1.27 -4.86
C ASN A 145 22.82 -0.41 -3.63
N ASP A 146 21.89 -0.33 -2.68
CA ASP A 146 22.04 0.47 -1.48
C ASP A 146 22.98 -0.20 -0.45
N PRO A 147 24.08 0.46 -0.02
CA PRO A 147 24.97 -0.08 1.01
C PRO A 147 24.32 -0.20 2.41
N LEU A 148 23.17 0.44 2.64
CA LEU A 148 22.43 0.38 3.90
C LEU A 148 21.45 -0.81 3.97
N GLY A 149 21.40 -1.63 2.92
CA GLY A 149 20.56 -2.81 2.83
C GLY A 149 19.26 -2.55 2.05
N PHE A 150 18.31 -3.47 2.21
CA PHE A 150 17.01 -3.44 1.57
C PHE A 150 15.92 -3.33 2.64
N SER A 151 15.00 -2.37 2.47
CA SER A 151 13.88 -2.18 3.38
C SER A 151 12.57 -1.94 2.64
N VAL A 152 11.50 -2.57 3.12
CA VAL A 152 10.15 -2.45 2.58
C VAL A 152 9.14 -2.29 3.71
N ARG A 153 8.01 -1.67 3.40
CA ARG A 153 6.86 -1.63 4.30
C ARG A 153 6.07 -2.93 4.16
N LEU A 154 5.63 -3.47 5.28
CA LEU A 154 4.73 -4.61 5.36
C LEU A 154 3.81 -4.37 6.56
N ASN A 155 2.56 -4.82 6.48
CA ASN A 155 1.59 -4.68 7.56
C ASN A 155 2.20 -5.14 8.89
N HIS A 156 2.14 -4.31 9.93
CA HIS A 156 2.89 -4.55 11.16
C HIS A 156 2.38 -5.77 11.97
N LEU A 157 1.20 -6.31 11.63
CA LEU A 157 0.67 -7.56 12.17
C LEU A 157 1.09 -8.80 11.36
N ALA A 158 1.80 -8.64 10.24
CA ALA A 158 2.30 -9.77 9.48
C ALA A 158 3.24 -10.64 10.33
N ARG A 159 2.95 -11.94 10.39
CA ARG A 159 3.78 -12.92 11.06
C ARG A 159 4.63 -13.64 10.02
N ILE A 160 5.89 -13.23 9.91
CA ILE A 160 6.87 -13.86 9.02
C ILE A 160 7.27 -15.22 9.61
N LYS A 161 6.96 -16.29 8.88
CA LYS A 161 7.31 -17.68 9.22
C LYS A 161 8.71 -18.04 8.73
N SER A 162 9.02 -17.67 7.50
CA SER A 162 10.33 -17.88 6.89
C SER A 162 10.65 -16.76 5.92
N LEU A 163 11.95 -16.49 5.76
CA LEU A 163 12.46 -15.54 4.79
C LEU A 163 13.79 -16.05 4.25
N THR A 164 13.87 -16.21 2.93
CA THR A 164 15.07 -16.67 2.23
C THR A 164 15.52 -15.68 1.17
N LEU A 165 16.82 -15.56 1.00
CA LEU A 165 17.44 -14.77 -0.04
C LEU A 165 18.29 -15.70 -0.91
N ASN A 166 17.96 -15.74 -2.21
CA ASN A 166 18.57 -16.65 -3.18
C ASN A 166 18.54 -18.13 -2.72
N GLY A 167 17.47 -18.53 -2.04
CA GLY A 167 17.26 -19.88 -1.51
C GLY A 167 17.89 -20.16 -0.15
N ALA A 168 18.70 -19.27 0.41
CA ALA A 168 19.30 -19.42 1.74
C ALA A 168 18.51 -18.65 2.81
N PRO A 169 18.29 -19.19 4.02
CA PRO A 169 17.75 -18.44 5.13
C PRO A 169 18.54 -17.13 5.36
N THR A 170 17.84 -16.03 5.60
CA THR A 170 18.49 -14.72 5.79
C THR A 170 18.02 -14.06 7.08
N SER A 171 18.95 -13.42 7.79
CA SER A 171 18.60 -12.61 8.95
C SER A 171 17.91 -11.32 8.52
N TYR A 172 16.82 -10.98 9.21
CA TYR A 172 16.06 -9.76 8.97
C TYR A 172 15.71 -9.09 10.30
N LEU A 173 15.26 -7.85 10.23
CA LEU A 173 14.60 -7.14 11.31
C LEU A 173 13.24 -6.69 10.82
N PHE A 174 12.19 -7.06 11.54
CA PHE A 174 10.82 -6.65 11.24
C PHE A 174 10.20 -5.99 12.47
N SER A 175 9.88 -4.70 12.37
CA SER A 175 9.31 -3.93 13.48
C SER A 175 8.62 -2.66 12.99
N GLY A 176 7.49 -2.29 13.62
CA GLY A 176 6.74 -1.07 13.27
C GLY A 176 6.30 -1.00 11.80
N GLY A 177 6.03 -2.17 11.19
CA GLY A 177 5.66 -2.31 9.78
C GLY A 177 6.81 -2.12 8.79
N LEU A 178 8.06 -2.16 9.27
CA LEU A 178 9.27 -2.04 8.45
C LEU A 178 10.06 -3.35 8.48
N LEU A 179 10.19 -3.99 7.33
CA LEU A 179 11.07 -5.13 7.12
C LEU A 179 12.41 -4.64 6.55
N TRP A 180 13.51 -5.01 7.18
CA TRP A 180 14.87 -4.67 6.74
C TRP A 180 15.78 -5.90 6.74
N LEU A 181 16.61 -6.01 5.72
CA LEU A 181 17.71 -6.98 5.61
C LEU A 181 18.94 -6.32 5.00
N LYS A 182 20.11 -6.93 5.20
CA LYS A 182 21.40 -6.44 4.65
C LYS A 182 21.96 -7.45 3.64
N PRO A 183 21.37 -7.58 2.45
CA PRO A 183 21.92 -8.42 1.39
C PRO A 183 23.20 -7.79 0.81
N ASN A 184 23.99 -8.60 0.10
CA ASN A 184 25.06 -8.07 -0.75
C ASN A 184 24.46 -7.30 -1.93
N LYS A 185 25.22 -6.35 -2.46
CA LYS A 185 24.80 -5.61 -3.66
C LYS A 185 24.77 -6.52 -4.87
N LYS A 186 23.64 -6.55 -5.57
CA LYS A 186 23.45 -7.36 -6.78
C LYS A 186 22.19 -6.90 -7.52
N THR A 187 22.26 -6.89 -8.84
CA THR A 187 21.17 -6.41 -9.72
C THR A 187 20.01 -7.38 -9.87
N VAL A 188 20.19 -8.64 -9.49
CA VAL A 188 19.13 -9.66 -9.44
C VAL A 188 19.33 -10.55 -8.22
N GLN A 189 18.38 -10.47 -7.30
CA GLN A 189 18.27 -11.35 -6.14
C GLN A 189 16.82 -11.80 -5.97
N ARG A 190 16.61 -12.99 -5.42
CA ARG A 190 15.28 -13.52 -5.13
C ARG A 190 15.05 -13.54 -3.63
N LEU A 191 14.13 -12.72 -3.15
CA LEU A 191 13.68 -12.72 -1.77
C LEU A 191 12.34 -13.46 -1.70
N VAL A 192 12.27 -14.55 -0.92
CA VAL A 192 11.02 -15.28 -0.67
C VAL A 192 10.62 -15.06 0.77
N ILE A 193 9.37 -14.65 1.00
CA ILE A 193 8.82 -14.38 2.33
C ILE A 193 7.54 -15.22 2.49
N ASP A 194 7.51 -16.08 3.50
CA ASP A 194 6.32 -16.80 3.91
C ASP A 194 5.75 -16.15 5.16
N TYR A 195 4.50 -15.72 5.11
CA TYR A 195 3.89 -14.98 6.21
C TYR A 195 2.36 -15.15 6.23
N ALA A 196 1.77 -14.73 7.34
CA ALA A 196 0.32 -14.69 7.50
C ALA A 196 -0.09 -13.38 8.16
N ILE A 197 -1.28 -12.91 7.82
CA ILE A 197 -1.94 -11.80 8.50
C ILE A 197 -3.30 -12.34 8.96
N ASP A 198 -3.51 -12.36 10.27
CA ASP A 198 -4.80 -12.76 10.83
C ASP A 198 -5.82 -11.63 10.70
N VAL A 199 -7.11 -11.97 10.84
CA VAL A 199 -8.17 -10.96 10.89
C VAL A 199 -7.98 -10.02 12.07
N GLU A 200 -8.13 -8.74 11.76
CA GLU A 200 -8.37 -7.70 12.75
C GLU A 200 -9.88 -7.55 12.97
N HIS A 201 -10.29 -7.49 14.24
CA HIS A 201 -11.71 -7.43 14.61
C HIS A 201 -12.19 -6.01 14.93
N ASP A 202 -11.53 -4.97 14.41
CA ASP A 202 -11.98 -3.59 14.57
C ASP A 202 -13.17 -3.32 13.64
N GLN A 203 -14.38 -3.44 14.18
CA GLN A 203 -15.62 -3.20 13.43
C GLN A 203 -15.84 -1.73 13.09
N ASP A 204 -15.19 -0.81 13.81
CA ASP A 204 -15.35 0.63 13.63
C ASP A 204 -14.34 1.21 12.62
N ASN A 205 -13.27 0.47 12.31
CA ASN A 205 -12.26 0.85 11.32
C ASN A 205 -12.05 -0.19 10.21
N LYS A 206 -12.90 -0.08 9.19
CA LYS A 206 -12.89 -0.93 7.98
C LYS A 206 -12.09 -0.33 6.82
N ASN A 207 -11.31 0.73 7.06
CA ASN A 207 -10.77 1.54 5.98
C ASN A 207 -9.82 0.76 5.07
N SER A 208 -8.64 0.35 5.55
CA SER A 208 -7.67 -0.34 4.69
C SER A 208 -7.86 -1.86 4.61
N GLY A 209 -8.48 -2.50 5.61
CA GLY A 209 -8.81 -3.92 5.55
C GLY A 209 -10.04 -4.26 6.37
N TYR A 210 -10.81 -5.25 5.90
CA TYR A 210 -11.98 -5.78 6.58
C TYR A 210 -12.15 -7.25 6.24
N PHE A 211 -12.47 -8.08 7.24
CA PHE A 211 -12.68 -9.50 7.04
C PHE A 211 -13.95 -9.94 7.76
N SER A 212 -14.89 -10.51 7.01
CA SER A 212 -16.11 -11.12 7.55
C SER A 212 -16.37 -12.47 6.89
N GLN A 213 -17.41 -13.18 7.34
CA GLN A 213 -17.79 -14.46 6.74
C GLN A 213 -18.25 -14.31 5.31
N ALA A 214 -19.01 -13.27 4.99
CA ALA A 214 -19.66 -13.16 3.69
C ALA A 214 -18.80 -12.37 2.71
N PHE A 215 -18.15 -11.31 3.17
CA PHE A 215 -17.40 -10.39 2.33
C PHE A 215 -16.22 -9.77 3.06
N GLY A 216 -15.27 -9.22 2.32
CA GLY A 216 -14.15 -8.52 2.89
C GLY A 216 -13.21 -7.97 1.85
N HIS A 217 -12.24 -7.19 2.32
CA HIS A 217 -11.28 -6.54 1.46
C HIS A 217 -9.95 -6.31 2.14
N ILE A 218 -8.95 -6.15 1.29
CA ILE A 218 -7.59 -5.81 1.65
C ILE A 218 -7.15 -4.78 0.61
N ARG A 219 -7.16 -3.51 0.97
CA ARG A 219 -6.73 -2.43 0.08
C ARG A 219 -5.21 -2.38 0.02
N ASN A 220 -4.68 -1.75 -1.02
CA ASN A 220 -3.26 -1.47 -1.15
C ASN A 220 -2.68 -0.71 0.07
N GLN A 221 -3.47 0.15 0.71
CA GLN A 221 -3.17 0.86 1.96
C GLN A 221 -3.03 -0.05 3.18
N TYR A 222 -3.43 -1.31 3.07
CA TYR A 222 -3.26 -2.31 4.13
C TYR A 222 -1.83 -2.83 4.24
N TYR A 223 -0.97 -2.59 3.24
CA TYR A 223 0.40 -3.13 3.20
C TYR A 223 0.45 -4.66 3.37
N TRP A 224 -0.54 -5.38 2.81
CA TRP A 224 -0.58 -6.85 2.92
C TRP A 224 0.52 -7.57 2.16
N HIS A 225 1.20 -6.87 1.26
CA HIS A 225 2.42 -7.33 0.61
C HIS A 225 3.54 -6.28 0.77
N PRO A 226 4.81 -6.70 0.69
CA PRO A 226 5.97 -5.82 0.80
C PRO A 226 6.15 -4.88 -0.40
N PHE A 227 6.22 -3.58 -0.14
CA PHE A 227 6.57 -2.57 -1.15
C PHE A 227 7.16 -1.31 -0.49
N PHE A 228 7.78 -0.41 -1.26
CA PHE A 228 8.44 0.78 -0.68
C PHE A 228 7.43 1.84 -0.22
N GLY A 229 6.45 2.14 -1.06
CA GLY A 229 5.41 3.15 -0.81
C GLY A 229 4.81 3.70 -2.11
N PHE A 230 3.61 4.28 -2.01
CA PHE A 230 2.80 4.72 -3.15
C PHE A 230 3.44 5.78 -4.08
N SER A 231 4.40 6.55 -3.58
CA SER A 231 5.08 7.60 -4.34
C SER A 231 6.44 7.19 -4.90
N SER A 232 6.86 5.93 -4.70
CA SER A 232 8.16 5.45 -5.14
C SER A 232 8.12 5.03 -6.61
N PRO A 233 8.90 5.67 -7.51
CA PRO A 233 9.04 5.18 -8.89
C PRO A 233 9.76 3.83 -8.97
N ASN A 234 10.54 3.49 -7.95
CA ASN A 234 11.32 2.25 -7.88
C ASN A 234 10.51 1.05 -7.33
N ASP A 235 9.24 1.28 -7.00
CA ASP A 235 8.30 0.29 -6.53
C ASP A 235 7.38 -0.24 -7.63
N ARG A 236 7.47 0.31 -8.86
CA ARG A 236 6.72 -0.21 -10.01
C ARG A 236 7.29 -1.55 -10.44
N ALA A 237 6.61 -2.62 -10.07
CA ALA A 237 6.97 -4.02 -10.30
C ALA A 237 5.95 -4.73 -11.19
N ASP A 238 6.39 -5.76 -11.90
CA ASP A 238 5.49 -6.72 -12.54
C ASP A 238 4.92 -7.69 -11.51
N PHE A 239 3.60 -7.89 -11.51
CA PHE A 239 2.92 -8.77 -10.56
C PHE A 239 2.33 -10.00 -11.24
N THR A 240 2.49 -11.15 -10.58
CA THR A 240 1.64 -12.33 -10.79
C THR A 240 1.07 -12.77 -9.44
N ILE A 241 -0.23 -13.03 -9.39
CA ILE A 241 -0.93 -13.51 -8.20
C ILE A 241 -1.58 -14.84 -8.50
N GLN A 242 -1.38 -15.81 -7.60
CA GLN A 242 -2.13 -17.05 -7.54
C GLN A 242 -2.87 -17.09 -6.20
N CYS A 243 -4.18 -16.90 -6.24
CA CYS A 243 -5.02 -16.86 -5.05
C CYS A 243 -5.94 -18.08 -5.00
N THR A 244 -6.13 -18.63 -3.81
CA THR A 244 -7.06 -19.72 -3.54
C THR A 244 -8.06 -19.30 -2.46
N THR A 245 -9.32 -19.68 -2.62
CA THR A 245 -10.42 -19.41 -1.67
C THR A 245 -11.47 -20.52 -1.80
N PRO A 246 -12.36 -20.76 -0.82
CA PRO A 246 -13.47 -21.70 -1.01
C PRO A 246 -14.35 -21.32 -2.20
N LYS A 247 -14.88 -22.29 -2.94
CA LYS A 247 -15.59 -22.08 -4.22
C LYS A 247 -16.79 -21.11 -4.14
N ALA A 248 -17.41 -21.01 -2.96
CA ALA A 248 -18.56 -20.16 -2.68
C ALA A 248 -18.24 -18.66 -2.79
N TYR A 249 -16.96 -18.27 -2.66
CA TYR A 249 -16.54 -16.88 -2.70
C TYR A 249 -16.11 -16.52 -4.11
N HIS A 250 -16.54 -15.35 -4.58
CA HIS A 250 -15.92 -14.64 -5.68
C HIS A 250 -14.81 -13.74 -5.14
N VAL A 251 -13.77 -13.52 -5.95
CA VAL A 251 -12.61 -12.69 -5.60
C VAL A 251 -12.29 -11.76 -6.76
N ALA A 252 -12.09 -10.49 -6.46
CA ALA A 252 -11.59 -9.49 -7.37
C ALA A 252 -10.22 -9.00 -6.89
N THR A 253 -9.26 -8.93 -7.80
CA THR A 253 -7.94 -8.35 -7.62
C THR A 253 -7.86 -7.07 -8.43
N SER A 254 -7.00 -6.14 -8.02
CA SER A 254 -6.77 -4.91 -8.79
C SER A 254 -5.99 -5.12 -10.10
N LEU A 255 -5.87 -6.37 -10.56
CA LEU A 255 -5.14 -6.78 -11.76
C LEU A 255 -6.08 -7.55 -12.69
N PRO A 256 -5.82 -7.58 -14.01
CA PRO A 256 -6.47 -8.52 -14.90
C PRO A 256 -6.33 -9.94 -14.38
N GLN A 257 -7.45 -10.65 -14.32
CA GLN A 257 -7.50 -11.97 -13.70
C GLN A 257 -8.35 -12.95 -14.47
N ARG A 258 -8.05 -14.22 -14.25
CA ARG A 258 -8.89 -15.35 -14.65
C ARG A 258 -9.17 -16.20 -13.44
N GLU A 259 -10.32 -16.86 -13.45
CA GLU A 259 -10.71 -17.77 -12.39
C GLU A 259 -10.99 -19.17 -12.95
N THR A 260 -10.70 -20.16 -12.12
CA THR A 260 -11.07 -21.56 -12.36
C THR A 260 -11.61 -22.13 -11.06
N VAL A 261 -12.57 -23.05 -11.16
CA VAL A 261 -13.11 -23.76 -9.99
C VAL A 261 -12.76 -25.24 -10.14
N SER A 262 -12.19 -25.82 -9.09
CA SER A 262 -11.79 -27.23 -9.06
C SER A 262 -12.05 -27.79 -7.66
N GLY A 263 -12.98 -28.75 -7.58
CA GLY A 263 -13.47 -29.26 -6.30
C GLY A 263 -14.08 -28.15 -5.44
N GLU A 264 -13.65 -28.06 -4.18
CA GLU A 264 -14.14 -27.07 -3.21
C GLU A 264 -13.41 -25.73 -3.25
N LEU A 265 -12.49 -25.53 -4.20
CA LEU A 265 -11.68 -24.32 -4.28
C LEU A 265 -11.91 -23.55 -5.58
N ARG A 266 -12.00 -22.23 -5.44
CA ARG A 266 -11.79 -21.28 -6.54
C ARG A 266 -10.32 -20.87 -6.55
N ARG A 267 -9.70 -20.93 -7.73
CA ARG A 267 -8.34 -20.45 -7.99
C ARG A 267 -8.40 -19.24 -8.91
N ILE A 268 -7.75 -18.17 -8.51
CA ILE A 268 -7.63 -16.92 -9.25
C ILE A 268 -6.17 -16.76 -9.67
N THR A 269 -5.95 -16.54 -10.96
CA THR A 269 -4.64 -16.16 -11.49
C THR A 269 -4.76 -14.75 -12.03
N ALA A 270 -3.98 -13.82 -11.48
CA ALA A 270 -3.97 -12.43 -11.92
C ALA A 270 -2.56 -11.99 -12.34
N LYS A 271 -2.47 -11.08 -13.30
CA LYS A 271 -1.18 -10.57 -13.79
C LYS A 271 -1.30 -9.10 -14.17
N SER A 272 -0.31 -8.29 -13.81
CA SER A 272 -0.25 -6.91 -14.24
C SER A 272 0.08 -6.80 -15.73
N GLU A 273 -0.59 -5.89 -16.44
CA GLU A 273 -0.30 -5.58 -17.85
C GLU A 273 0.90 -4.65 -17.99
N ILE A 274 1.06 -3.79 -16.98
CA ILE A 274 2.16 -2.82 -16.85
C ILE A 274 2.67 -2.87 -15.42
N ALA A 275 3.94 -2.51 -15.24
CA ALA A 275 4.54 -2.43 -13.91
C ALA A 275 3.71 -1.48 -13.01
N THR A 276 3.34 -1.93 -11.82
CA THR A 276 2.50 -1.18 -10.89
C THR A 276 2.99 -1.32 -9.45
N PHE A 277 2.27 -0.78 -8.47
CA PHE A 277 2.55 -0.92 -7.04
C PHE A 277 1.25 -1.28 -6.32
N GLY A 278 1.33 -1.66 -5.03
CA GLY A 278 0.20 -1.76 -4.11
C GLY A 278 -1.07 -2.40 -4.71
N ILE A 279 -1.30 -3.68 -4.42
CA ILE A 279 -2.43 -4.42 -4.98
C ILE A 279 -3.60 -4.35 -3.99
N SER A 280 -4.83 -4.36 -4.49
CA SER A 280 -6.02 -4.51 -3.65
C SER A 280 -6.75 -5.82 -3.99
N ILE A 281 -7.39 -6.43 -3.01
CA ILE A 281 -8.17 -7.67 -3.13
C ILE A 281 -9.49 -7.50 -2.39
N TYR A 282 -10.56 -8.01 -2.98
CA TYR A 282 -11.91 -8.02 -2.42
C TYR A 282 -12.53 -9.40 -2.63
N TYR A 283 -13.39 -9.83 -1.70
CA TYR A 283 -14.15 -11.06 -1.84
C TYR A 283 -15.59 -10.90 -1.35
N ASP A 284 -16.49 -11.68 -1.92
CA ASP A 284 -17.90 -11.74 -1.53
C ASP A 284 -18.52 -13.07 -1.97
N ILE A 285 -19.44 -13.60 -1.16
CA ILE A 285 -20.26 -14.77 -1.51
C ILE A 285 -21.48 -14.41 -2.37
N ASP A 286 -21.97 -13.17 -2.27
CA ASP A 286 -23.24 -12.76 -2.91
C ASP A 286 -23.04 -12.10 -4.28
N TRP A 287 -21.78 -11.92 -4.71
CA TRP A 287 -21.50 -11.33 -6.02
C TRP A 287 -21.94 -12.22 -7.17
N GLN A 288 -22.58 -11.60 -8.15
CA GLN A 288 -22.70 -12.11 -9.50
C GLN A 288 -21.65 -11.43 -10.37
N VAL A 289 -20.93 -12.22 -11.16
CA VAL A 289 -19.84 -11.71 -12.01
C VAL A 289 -20.31 -11.57 -13.44
N SER A 290 -20.40 -10.34 -13.94
CA SER A 290 -20.72 -10.03 -15.33
C SER A 290 -19.48 -9.57 -16.10
N ARG A 291 -19.37 -9.94 -17.38
CA ARG A 291 -18.25 -9.58 -18.25
C ARG A 291 -18.75 -8.98 -19.55
N THR A 292 -18.11 -7.91 -20.00
CA THR A 292 -18.42 -7.26 -21.28
C THR A 292 -17.13 -6.77 -21.91
N THR A 293 -16.96 -7.05 -23.18
CA THR A 293 -15.80 -6.59 -23.94
C THR A 293 -16.23 -5.52 -24.92
N LYS A 294 -15.58 -4.35 -24.86
CA LYS A 294 -15.67 -3.29 -25.88
C LYS A 294 -14.31 -3.16 -26.54
N ASP A 295 -14.27 -3.45 -27.84
CA ASP A 295 -13.04 -3.53 -28.64
C ASP A 295 -12.01 -4.48 -27.99
N GLN A 296 -10.94 -3.93 -27.40
CA GLN A 296 -9.87 -4.68 -26.74
C GLN A 296 -9.92 -4.59 -25.21
N LEU A 297 -10.91 -3.90 -24.63
CA LEU A 297 -11.04 -3.67 -23.19
C LEU A 297 -12.15 -4.55 -22.61
N GLU A 298 -11.80 -5.45 -21.69
CA GLU A 298 -12.74 -6.24 -20.90
C GLU A 298 -13.12 -5.46 -19.64
N MET A 299 -14.42 -5.24 -19.43
CA MET A 299 -14.98 -4.82 -18.17
C MET A 299 -15.56 -6.02 -17.43
N VAL A 300 -15.22 -6.16 -16.14
CA VAL A 300 -15.76 -7.19 -15.25
C VAL A 300 -16.45 -6.54 -14.06
N ILE A 301 -17.71 -6.86 -13.81
CA ILE A 301 -18.50 -6.32 -12.71
C ILE A 301 -18.65 -7.42 -11.66
N TYR A 302 -18.26 -7.11 -10.43
CA TYR A 302 -18.38 -7.93 -9.22
C TYR A 302 -19.35 -7.23 -8.27
N ALA A 303 -20.63 -7.60 -8.33
CA ALA A 303 -21.67 -6.93 -7.55
C ALA A 303 -22.83 -7.88 -7.21
N SER A 304 -23.51 -7.62 -6.10
CA SER A 304 -24.71 -8.33 -5.69
C SER A 304 -25.91 -7.95 -6.59
N PRO A 305 -26.96 -8.78 -6.66
CA PRO A 305 -28.12 -8.54 -7.55
C PRO A 305 -28.86 -7.23 -7.31
N ASN A 306 -28.79 -6.69 -6.08
CA ASN A 306 -29.42 -5.44 -5.67
C ASN A 306 -28.48 -4.22 -5.78
N PHE A 307 -27.30 -4.37 -6.40
CA PHE A 307 -26.41 -3.26 -6.63
C PHE A 307 -27.01 -2.25 -7.61
N SER A 308 -26.84 -0.96 -7.30
CA SER A 308 -27.23 0.14 -8.16
C SER A 308 -26.01 1.04 -8.39
N PRO A 309 -25.69 1.42 -9.63
CA PRO A 309 -26.45 1.20 -10.88
C PRO A 309 -26.46 -0.28 -11.33
N THR A 310 -27.45 -0.68 -12.14
CA THR A 310 -27.52 -2.07 -12.62
C THR A 310 -26.38 -2.37 -13.58
N THR A 311 -26.10 -3.66 -13.77
CA THR A 311 -25.08 -4.17 -14.70
C THR A 311 -25.25 -3.58 -16.11
N GLU A 312 -26.47 -3.51 -16.61
CA GLU A 312 -26.78 -3.01 -17.96
C GLU A 312 -26.47 -1.51 -18.06
N VAL A 313 -26.81 -0.73 -17.03
CA VAL A 313 -26.52 0.70 -16.99
C VAL A 313 -25.01 0.94 -16.98
N LEU A 314 -24.26 0.17 -16.18
CA LEU A 314 -22.79 0.25 -16.15
C LEU A 314 -22.17 -0.10 -17.52
N GLN A 315 -22.64 -1.15 -18.17
CA GLN A 315 -22.15 -1.57 -19.49
C GLN A 315 -22.43 -0.54 -20.58
N GLN A 316 -23.62 0.08 -20.57
CA GLN A 316 -23.97 1.14 -21.49
C GLN A 316 -23.11 2.37 -21.27
N GLN A 317 -22.95 2.82 -20.02
CA GLN A 317 -22.11 3.98 -19.71
C GLN A 317 -20.65 3.71 -20.06
N PHE A 318 -20.12 2.54 -19.71
CA PHE A 318 -18.77 2.12 -20.07
C PHE A 318 -18.55 2.19 -21.58
N SER A 319 -19.48 1.68 -22.38
CA SER A 319 -19.36 1.74 -23.84
C SER A 319 -19.33 3.19 -24.36
N ARG A 320 -20.21 4.06 -23.85
CA ARG A 320 -20.27 5.49 -24.22
C ARG A 320 -18.99 6.25 -23.85
N ASP A 321 -18.50 6.03 -22.64
CA ASP A 321 -17.29 6.69 -22.13
C ASP A 321 -16.07 6.25 -22.94
N ILE A 322 -15.95 4.96 -23.24
CA ILE A 322 -14.86 4.44 -24.07
C ILE A 322 -14.92 5.00 -25.49
N ASP A 323 -16.09 5.05 -26.14
CA ASP A 323 -16.21 5.62 -27.49
C ASP A 323 -15.80 7.11 -27.51
N THR A 324 -16.21 7.87 -26.49
CA THR A 324 -15.88 9.29 -26.36
C THR A 324 -14.39 9.50 -26.11
N LEU A 325 -13.81 8.81 -25.12
CA LEU A 325 -12.38 8.92 -24.82
C LEU A 325 -11.50 8.43 -25.98
N GLN A 326 -11.89 7.35 -26.66
CA GLN A 326 -11.14 6.87 -27.82
C GLN A 326 -11.12 7.87 -28.97
N LYS A 327 -12.23 8.59 -29.20
CA LYS A 327 -12.31 9.64 -30.21
C LYS A 327 -11.31 10.76 -29.96
N TYR A 328 -11.09 11.16 -28.70
CA TYR A 328 -10.20 12.27 -28.35
C TYR A 328 -8.75 11.85 -28.08
N PHE A 329 -8.54 10.65 -27.53
CA PHE A 329 -7.26 10.24 -26.95
C PHE A 329 -6.69 8.94 -27.53
N GLY A 330 -7.38 8.32 -28.48
CA GLY A 330 -6.98 7.02 -29.03
C GLY A 330 -7.22 5.87 -28.06
N LYS A 331 -6.52 4.75 -28.23
CA LYS A 331 -6.79 3.53 -27.45
C LYS A 331 -6.28 3.61 -26.00
N PRO A 332 -6.97 3.00 -25.02
CA PRO A 332 -6.47 2.91 -23.65
C PRO A 332 -5.19 2.07 -23.58
N ILE A 333 -4.40 2.27 -22.51
CA ILE A 333 -3.14 1.54 -22.29
C ILE A 333 -3.40 0.09 -21.83
N GLY A 334 -4.42 -0.12 -21.00
CA GLY A 334 -4.79 -1.43 -20.47
C GLY A 334 -5.89 -2.12 -21.27
N SER A 335 -6.06 -3.42 -21.03
CA SER A 335 -7.12 -4.25 -21.62
C SER A 335 -8.14 -4.77 -20.59
N TYR A 336 -8.06 -4.29 -19.35
CA TYR A 336 -8.94 -4.73 -18.26
C TYR A 336 -9.42 -3.60 -17.35
N LEU A 337 -10.70 -3.66 -16.95
CA LEU A 337 -11.29 -2.82 -15.90
C LEU A 337 -12.25 -3.65 -15.03
N ALA A 338 -12.03 -3.69 -13.73
CA ALA A 338 -12.97 -4.27 -12.77
C ALA A 338 -13.83 -3.18 -12.10
N ILE A 339 -15.12 -3.44 -11.93
CA ILE A 339 -16.02 -2.70 -11.05
C ILE A 339 -16.35 -3.61 -9.88
N VAL A 340 -16.09 -3.16 -8.66
CA VAL A 340 -16.18 -3.99 -7.46
C VAL A 340 -17.04 -3.31 -6.40
N GLN A 341 -18.02 -4.04 -5.88
CA GLN A 341 -18.85 -3.59 -4.77
C GLN A 341 -18.22 -3.98 -3.42
N ASP A 342 -17.83 -2.98 -2.63
CA ASP A 342 -17.42 -3.13 -1.23
C ASP A 342 -18.63 -2.97 -0.30
N ARG A 343 -19.24 -4.10 0.09
CA ARG A 343 -20.37 -4.14 1.04
C ARG A 343 -20.02 -3.67 2.45
N SER A 344 -18.75 -3.58 2.80
CA SER A 344 -18.35 -3.11 4.13
C SER A 344 -18.50 -1.60 4.29
N SER A 345 -18.64 -0.87 3.17
CA SER A 345 -18.62 0.59 3.10
C SER A 345 -19.99 1.17 2.74
N THR A 346 -20.15 2.48 2.97
CA THR A 346 -21.38 3.22 2.63
C THR A 346 -21.53 3.42 1.12
N SER A 347 -22.70 3.85 0.64
CA SER A 347 -22.93 4.13 -0.79
C SER A 347 -21.95 5.12 -1.42
N GLY A 348 -21.80 5.00 -2.75
CA GLY A 348 -20.98 5.87 -3.60
C GLY A 348 -19.72 5.19 -4.14
N TRP A 349 -19.14 5.80 -5.17
CA TRP A 349 -17.82 5.48 -5.72
C TRP A 349 -16.73 5.93 -4.74
N LYS A 350 -15.75 5.07 -4.46
CA LYS A 350 -14.80 5.25 -3.36
C LYS A 350 -13.40 5.58 -3.84
N ASN A 351 -12.85 4.70 -4.68
CA ASN A 351 -11.49 4.84 -5.18
C ASN A 351 -11.27 3.93 -6.39
N ARG A 352 -10.31 4.29 -7.23
CA ARG A 352 -9.62 3.34 -8.10
C ARG A 352 -8.33 2.82 -7.50
N SER A 353 -8.05 1.56 -7.74
CA SER A 353 -6.81 0.87 -7.41
C SER A 353 -6.38 0.13 -8.67
N ASN A 354 -5.32 0.59 -9.35
CA ASN A 354 -4.83 -0.01 -10.60
C ASN A 354 -5.94 -0.14 -11.67
N ASN A 355 -6.32 -1.37 -12.04
CA ASN A 355 -7.36 -1.64 -13.03
C ASN A 355 -8.74 -1.92 -12.40
N MET A 356 -9.01 -1.41 -11.20
CA MET A 356 -10.24 -1.68 -10.46
C MET A 356 -10.83 -0.42 -9.86
N VAL A 357 -12.12 -0.18 -10.13
CA VAL A 357 -12.94 0.87 -9.54
C VAL A 357 -13.80 0.25 -8.45
N VAL A 358 -13.72 0.81 -7.24
CA VAL A 358 -14.44 0.31 -6.07
C VAL A 358 -15.60 1.24 -5.75
N ALA A 359 -16.80 0.66 -5.71
CA ALA A 359 -17.99 1.25 -5.14
C ALA A 359 -18.20 0.72 -3.72
N GLY A 360 -18.90 1.44 -2.86
CA GLY A 360 -19.34 0.88 -1.58
C GLY A 360 -20.53 -0.06 -1.72
N ALA A 361 -21.37 -0.20 -0.67
CA ALA A 361 -22.51 -1.12 -0.68
C ALA A 361 -23.49 -0.87 -1.84
N SER A 362 -23.53 0.36 -2.36
CA SER A 362 -24.07 0.67 -3.69
C SER A 362 -23.18 1.71 -4.39
N GLY A 363 -23.13 1.71 -5.72
CA GLY A 363 -22.32 2.63 -6.54
C GLY A 363 -22.87 4.06 -6.62
N SER A 364 -24.11 4.28 -6.14
CA SER A 364 -24.96 5.47 -6.29
C SER A 364 -25.89 5.44 -7.51
N THR A 365 -26.93 6.26 -7.50
CA THR A 365 -27.84 6.47 -8.63
C THR A 365 -27.34 7.57 -9.59
N LEU A 366 -26.14 8.11 -9.35
CA LEU A 366 -25.62 9.33 -9.97
C LEU A 366 -24.72 9.07 -11.19
N ILE A 367 -24.92 7.99 -11.96
CA ILE A 367 -24.50 8.02 -13.38
C ILE A 367 -25.42 9.03 -14.04
N THR A 368 -25.09 10.32 -13.90
CA THR A 368 -25.95 11.42 -14.32
C THR A 368 -25.55 11.88 -15.71
N ASP A 369 -26.53 12.00 -16.61
CA ASP A 369 -26.45 12.79 -17.85
C ASP A 369 -26.39 14.30 -17.53
N ARG A 370 -25.40 14.76 -16.75
CA ARG A 370 -25.23 16.19 -16.43
C ARG A 370 -23.78 16.63 -16.71
N PRO A 371 -23.57 17.66 -17.56
CA PRO A 371 -22.24 18.20 -17.76
C PRO A 371 -21.84 19.11 -16.58
N ASN A 372 -20.68 18.83 -15.97
CA ASN A 372 -19.84 19.63 -15.04
C ASN A 372 -19.39 18.84 -13.78
N PRO A 373 -18.14 19.04 -13.31
CA PRO A 373 -17.26 17.99 -12.78
C PRO A 373 -17.94 17.22 -11.65
N ARG A 374 -18.20 15.94 -11.88
CA ARG A 374 -18.68 14.87 -10.98
C ARG A 374 -19.16 13.61 -11.73
N ALA A 375 -18.74 13.37 -12.98
CA ALA A 375 -18.99 12.08 -13.65
C ALA A 375 -18.03 11.03 -13.06
N VAL A 376 -18.23 10.67 -11.79
CA VAL A 376 -17.25 9.90 -11.00
C VAL A 376 -16.94 8.56 -11.66
N PHE A 377 -17.92 7.92 -12.32
CA PHE A 377 -17.67 6.69 -13.06
C PHE A 377 -16.78 6.92 -14.30
N GLY A 378 -17.07 7.95 -15.08
CA GLY A 378 -16.28 8.32 -16.25
C GLY A 378 -14.86 8.80 -15.90
N HIS A 379 -14.72 9.58 -14.82
CA HIS A 379 -13.44 9.92 -14.21
C HIS A 379 -12.61 8.68 -13.93
N GLU A 380 -13.23 7.71 -13.26
CA GLU A 380 -12.55 6.49 -12.90
C GLU A 380 -12.21 5.65 -14.13
N ILE A 381 -13.02 5.64 -15.19
CA ILE A 381 -12.65 5.00 -16.48
C ILE A 381 -11.46 5.71 -17.13
N ALA A 382 -11.40 7.04 -17.11
CA ALA A 382 -10.40 7.85 -17.80
C ALA A 382 -8.95 7.61 -17.33
N HIS A 383 -8.77 7.13 -16.09
CA HIS A 383 -7.48 6.64 -15.62
C HIS A 383 -6.90 5.49 -16.47
N GLY A 384 -7.69 4.81 -17.31
CA GLY A 384 -7.22 3.78 -18.25
C GLY A 384 -6.29 4.29 -19.37
N TRP A 385 -6.20 5.61 -19.57
CA TRP A 385 -5.39 6.22 -20.64
C TRP A 385 -4.01 6.69 -20.19
N THR A 386 -3.74 6.75 -18.89
CA THR A 386 -2.45 7.22 -18.39
C THR A 386 -1.89 6.31 -17.33
N SER A 387 -0.56 6.33 -17.21
CA SER A 387 0.15 5.57 -16.18
C SER A 387 1.39 6.36 -15.74
N PRO A 388 1.20 7.59 -15.20
CA PRO A 388 2.33 8.41 -14.80
C PRO A 388 3.16 7.73 -13.71
N SER A 389 4.43 8.13 -13.57
CA SER A 389 5.33 7.63 -12.52
C SER A 389 6.16 8.75 -11.91
N GLY A 390 6.68 8.53 -10.70
CA GLY A 390 7.49 9.49 -9.94
C GLY A 390 6.72 10.38 -8.95
N PRO A 391 7.37 11.42 -8.40
CA PRO A 391 6.82 12.22 -7.29
C PRO A 391 5.51 12.96 -7.61
N ALA A 392 5.28 13.30 -8.88
CA ALA A 392 4.07 14.00 -9.34
C ALA A 392 2.96 13.04 -9.81
N THR A 393 3.11 11.72 -9.63
CA THR A 393 2.17 10.70 -10.15
C THR A 393 0.73 10.99 -9.81
N ASN A 394 0.41 11.26 -8.53
CA ASN A 394 -0.96 11.51 -8.11
C ASN A 394 -1.53 12.76 -8.78
N PHE A 395 -0.78 13.87 -8.80
CA PHE A 395 -1.23 15.11 -9.45
C PHE A 395 -1.51 14.89 -10.94
N LEU A 396 -0.60 14.20 -11.63
CA LEU A 396 -0.74 13.92 -13.07
C LEU A 396 -1.91 12.96 -13.35
N MET A 397 -2.09 11.94 -12.51
CA MET A 397 -3.12 10.91 -12.68
C MET A 397 -4.53 11.49 -12.45
N GLU A 398 -4.73 12.18 -11.33
CA GLU A 398 -6.01 12.81 -10.96
C GLU A 398 -6.33 14.02 -11.85
N GLY A 399 -5.31 14.85 -12.15
CA GLY A 399 -5.46 15.99 -13.03
C GLY A 399 -5.83 15.57 -14.46
N TRP A 400 -5.22 14.49 -14.96
CA TRP A 400 -5.61 13.88 -16.23
C TRP A 400 -7.06 13.38 -16.21
N ALA A 401 -7.44 12.59 -15.22
CA ALA A 401 -8.78 12.02 -15.15
C ALA A 401 -9.85 13.12 -15.04
N THR A 402 -9.59 14.18 -14.27
CA THR A 402 -10.47 15.35 -14.17
C THR A 402 -10.60 16.09 -15.51
N TYR A 403 -9.52 16.22 -16.27
CA TYR A 403 -9.57 16.82 -17.61
C TYR A 403 -10.38 15.95 -18.59
N ALA A 404 -10.12 14.65 -18.63
CA ALA A 404 -10.83 13.71 -19.50
C ALA A 404 -12.32 13.59 -19.12
N GLU A 405 -12.63 13.63 -17.82
CA GLU A 405 -13.99 13.70 -17.29
C GLU A 405 -14.79 14.87 -17.86
N SER A 406 -14.15 16.03 -18.13
CA SER A 406 -14.84 17.18 -18.71
C SER A 406 -15.34 16.98 -20.16
N LEU A 407 -14.95 15.87 -20.80
CA LEU A 407 -15.38 15.48 -22.14
C LEU A 407 -16.49 14.43 -22.15
N LEU A 408 -16.80 13.84 -20.97
CA LEU A 408 -17.80 12.81 -20.74
C LEU A 408 -19.10 13.44 -20.22
#